data_AF-A0A2E8IDG6-F1
#
_entry.id   AF-A0A2E8IDG6-F1
#
_cell.length_a   1.000
_cell.length_b   1.000
_cell.length_c   1.000
_cell.angle_alpha   90.00
_cell.angle_beta   90.00
_cell.angle_gamma   90.00
#
_symmetry.space_group_name_H-M   'P 1'
#
loop_
_entity.id
_entity.type
_entity.pdbx_description
1 polymer ?
#
loop_
_entity_poly.entity_id
_entity_poly.type
_entity_poly.pdbx_seq_one_letter_code
_entity_poly.pdbx_strand_id
1 'polypeptide(L)'
;MSSCKKENTANNTPKDTVVKPYYENFRPQYHFSPEAHWMNDPNGLVYNDGTYHLFYQFYPDSTVWGPMHWGHATSEDLKNWKNQPIALEPDELGYIFSGSAVVDHNNTSGLGTAEKPPLIAMFTYHEPKGAEAKTTDYQYQGIAYSLDNGKSFTKYSGNPVVPNNENLVDFRDPKVFWHEDSNKWILVLVAGDRAMIYNSDNLIDWTYLSEFGKDIGAHGGVWECPDLFPLIVKETGETKWVLFISINPGAPNGGSGTQYFIGDFDGKQFTTNQTDEKWIDLGRDNYAGITYNNLPDEERTFIAWMSNWEYGQETPTEKWRSAMTLPQQVSLHKNEDYFLANTPVASITEGLSEASIKISKEENTSSFSHKDLNQSAVSFELPKPLKDFTIVLGNAEDEKITISFDAQASKYSLDRSKSGLTDFSDKFALPIMEAPADFIDSDSAEFQIFLDASSIEFFADSGANAITAQFFPNKPYTQFSITTEDEVKNLKITPIPSIWKDNN
;
A
#
# COMPACT_ATOMS: atom_id res chain seq x y z
N MET A 1 -32.83 -8.18 -27.63
CA MET A 1 -33.79 -7.24 -27.02
C MET A 1 -33.01 -6.38 -26.05
N SER A 2 -32.85 -5.11 -26.40
CA SER A 2 -32.09 -4.11 -25.64
C SER A 2 -32.84 -3.81 -24.35
N SER A 3 -32.27 -4.18 -23.21
CA SER A 3 -32.78 -3.75 -21.91
C SER A 3 -32.07 -2.45 -21.55
N CYS A 4 -32.74 -1.33 -21.79
CA CYS A 4 -32.35 -0.03 -21.27
C CYS A 4 -32.10 -0.13 -19.76
N LYS A 5 -30.86 0.13 -19.33
CA LYS A 5 -30.61 0.49 -17.92
C LYS A 5 -31.38 1.79 -17.67
N LYS A 6 -32.26 1.75 -16.67
CA LYS A 6 -32.95 2.94 -16.17
C LYS A 6 -31.90 3.89 -15.61
N GLU A 7 -31.82 5.09 -16.16
CA GLU A 7 -31.28 6.24 -15.46
C GLU A 7 -32.20 6.52 -14.25
N ASN A 8 -31.67 6.27 -13.06
CA ASN A 8 -32.16 6.69 -11.75
C ASN A 8 -30.87 6.92 -10.95
N THR A 9 -30.62 8.00 -10.22
CA THR A 9 -31.40 9.17 -9.78
C THR A 9 -30.35 10.07 -9.14
N ALA A 10 -30.35 11.37 -9.46
CA ALA A 10 -29.58 12.44 -8.79
C ALA A 10 -28.28 12.00 -8.08
N ASN A 11 -27.11 12.21 -8.73
CA ASN A 11 -25.81 12.15 -8.06
C ASN A 11 -25.83 13.09 -6.83
N ASN A 12 -26.09 12.52 -5.65
CA ASN A 12 -25.92 13.15 -4.35
C ASN A 12 -24.45 13.12 -3.93
N THR A 13 -23.51 13.04 -4.89
CA THR A 13 -22.08 13.21 -4.61
C THR A 13 -21.89 14.61 -4.04
N PRO A 14 -21.32 14.76 -2.84
CA PRO A 14 -21.01 16.07 -2.30
C PRO A 14 -20.05 16.77 -3.24
N LYS A 15 -20.51 17.85 -3.86
CA LYS A 15 -19.64 18.70 -4.68
C LYS A 15 -18.53 19.26 -3.81
N ASP A 16 -17.31 19.30 -4.34
CA ASP A 16 -16.22 19.99 -3.67
C ASP A 16 -16.57 21.48 -3.55
N THR A 17 -16.97 21.87 -2.35
CA THR A 17 -17.31 23.28 -2.04
C THR A 17 -16.06 24.11 -1.73
N VAL A 18 -14.93 23.44 -1.46
CA VAL A 18 -13.65 24.06 -1.14
C VAL A 18 -12.78 24.08 -2.40
N VAL A 19 -12.37 25.29 -2.79
CA VAL A 19 -11.50 25.50 -3.97
C VAL A 19 -10.02 25.27 -3.63
N LYS A 20 -9.66 25.35 -2.34
CA LYS A 20 -8.28 25.24 -1.85
C LYS A 20 -7.77 23.79 -2.02
N PRO A 21 -6.65 23.58 -2.74
CA PRO A 21 -6.03 22.26 -2.88
C PRO A 21 -5.77 21.63 -1.51
N TYR A 22 -6.01 20.34 -1.41
CA TYR A 22 -5.85 19.54 -0.20
C TYR A 22 -6.86 19.81 0.94
N TYR A 23 -7.91 20.58 0.69
CA TYR A 23 -9.03 20.79 1.62
C TYR A 23 -10.38 20.46 0.97
N GLU A 24 -10.34 19.71 -0.14
CA GLU A 24 -11.52 19.07 -0.73
C GLU A 24 -12.21 18.11 0.25
N ASN A 25 -13.46 17.75 -0.04
CA ASN A 25 -14.13 16.70 0.71
C ASN A 25 -13.31 15.41 0.64
N PHE A 26 -13.31 14.67 1.74
CA PHE A 26 -12.63 13.38 1.87
C PHE A 26 -11.11 13.41 1.74
N ARG A 27 -10.48 14.58 1.52
CA ARG A 27 -9.04 14.66 1.33
C ARG A 27 -8.28 14.19 2.59
N PRO A 28 -7.47 13.12 2.52
CA PRO A 28 -6.60 12.72 3.61
C PRO A 28 -5.63 13.84 3.94
N GLN A 29 -5.47 14.09 5.22
CA GLN A 29 -4.68 15.20 5.75
C GLN A 29 -3.29 14.77 6.19
N TYR A 30 -3.04 13.46 6.35
CA TYR A 30 -1.72 12.95 6.69
C TYR A 30 -1.34 11.66 5.94
N HIS A 31 -2.13 11.28 4.93
CA HIS A 31 -1.75 10.32 3.89
C HIS A 31 -1.39 11.03 2.60
N PHE A 32 -0.43 10.51 1.84
CA PHE A 32 -0.09 11.07 0.55
C PHE A 32 -1.23 10.88 -0.45
N SER A 33 -1.61 11.94 -1.17
CA SER A 33 -2.44 11.90 -2.37
C SER A 33 -1.92 12.95 -3.37
N PRO A 34 -2.07 12.74 -4.69
CA PRO A 34 -1.70 13.75 -5.66
C PRO A 34 -2.62 14.98 -5.50
N GLU A 35 -2.14 16.16 -5.90
CA GLU A 35 -2.93 17.38 -5.83
C GLU A 35 -4.29 17.24 -6.56
N ALA A 36 -4.27 16.58 -7.72
CA ALA A 36 -5.42 16.30 -8.54
C ALA A 36 -5.28 14.95 -9.26
N HIS A 37 -6.36 14.52 -9.91
CA HIS A 37 -6.43 13.40 -10.85
C HIS A 37 -6.22 12.01 -10.21
N TRP A 38 -5.87 11.02 -11.02
CA TRP A 38 -5.83 9.61 -10.63
C TRP A 38 -4.43 9.18 -10.19
N MET A 39 -4.36 8.48 -9.05
CA MET A 39 -3.20 7.72 -8.61
C MET A 39 -3.58 6.25 -8.33
N ASN A 40 -2.67 5.32 -8.63
CA ASN A 40 -2.73 3.95 -8.10
C ASN A 40 -1.40 3.54 -7.45
N ASP A 41 -0.72 2.55 -7.99
CA ASP A 41 0.39 1.83 -7.36
C ASP A 41 1.52 2.77 -6.93
N PRO A 42 2.09 2.60 -5.73
CA PRO A 42 3.41 3.16 -5.42
C PRO A 42 4.46 2.52 -6.33
N ASN A 43 5.40 3.34 -6.80
CA ASN A 43 6.49 2.91 -7.66
C ASN A 43 7.81 3.47 -7.15
N GLY A 44 8.90 2.83 -7.56
CA GLY A 44 10.22 3.42 -7.42
C GLY A 44 10.62 3.81 -5.99
N LEU A 45 10.06 3.15 -4.96
CA LEU A 45 10.35 3.50 -3.57
C LEU A 45 11.85 3.31 -3.30
N VAL A 46 12.56 4.42 -3.19
CA VAL A 46 14.01 4.43 -2.98
C VAL A 46 14.39 5.58 -2.08
N TYR A 47 15.25 5.30 -1.11
CA TYR A 47 15.86 6.33 -0.30
C TYR A 47 17.24 6.67 -0.86
N ASN A 48 17.54 7.95 -1.02
CA ASN A 48 18.88 8.39 -1.42
C ASN A 48 19.19 9.78 -0.87
N ASP A 49 20.39 9.95 -0.30
CA ASP A 49 20.89 11.22 0.23
C ASP A 49 19.89 11.99 1.12
N GLY A 50 19.31 11.32 2.13
CA GLY A 50 18.36 11.97 3.05
C GLY A 50 16.94 12.11 2.52
N THR A 51 16.65 11.59 1.33
CA THR A 51 15.37 11.77 0.64
C THR A 51 14.69 10.43 0.39
N TYR A 52 13.47 10.28 0.89
CA TYR A 52 12.54 9.23 0.51
C TYR A 52 11.83 9.63 -0.78
N HIS A 53 11.98 8.84 -1.84
CA HIS A 53 11.26 9.01 -3.09
C HIS A 53 10.02 8.12 -3.13
N LEU A 54 8.87 8.76 -3.35
CA LEU A 54 7.60 8.10 -3.67
C LEU A 54 7.27 8.44 -5.13
N PHE A 55 7.54 7.51 -6.05
CA PHE A 55 6.91 7.57 -7.37
C PHE A 55 5.59 6.82 -7.31
N TYR A 56 4.72 7.05 -8.28
CA TYR A 56 3.42 6.40 -8.32
C TYR A 56 2.82 6.43 -9.71
N GLN A 57 2.01 5.43 -10.03
CA GLN A 57 1.21 5.43 -11.24
C GLN A 57 0.26 6.63 -11.21
N PHE A 58 0.32 7.46 -12.25
CA PHE A 58 -0.39 8.73 -12.32
C PHE A 58 -1.01 8.96 -13.70
N TYR A 59 -2.22 9.51 -13.74
CA TYR A 59 -2.78 10.06 -14.98
C TYR A 59 -3.10 11.56 -14.80
N PRO A 60 -2.38 12.46 -15.48
CA PRO A 60 -2.49 13.89 -15.25
C PRO A 60 -3.72 14.57 -15.86
N ASP A 61 -4.61 13.85 -16.55
CA ASP A 61 -5.73 14.46 -17.29
C ASP A 61 -7.12 14.05 -16.77
N SER A 62 -7.21 13.12 -15.81
CA SER A 62 -8.50 12.64 -15.30
C SER A 62 -8.40 11.96 -13.94
N THR A 63 -9.51 11.91 -13.20
CA THR A 63 -9.66 11.12 -11.97
C THR A 63 -10.00 9.65 -12.22
N VAL A 64 -10.02 9.17 -13.46
CA VAL A 64 -10.12 7.74 -13.78
C VAL A 64 -8.85 7.27 -14.47
N TRP A 65 -8.56 5.98 -14.38
CA TRP A 65 -7.38 5.38 -15.00
C TRP A 65 -7.29 5.68 -16.50
N GLY A 66 -6.07 5.92 -17.00
CA GLY A 66 -5.80 6.30 -18.39
C GLY A 66 -4.35 6.06 -18.82
N PRO A 67 -3.84 6.79 -19.82
CA PRO A 67 -2.42 6.81 -20.19
C PRO A 67 -1.51 7.06 -18.99
N MET A 68 -0.88 6.00 -18.49
CA MET A 68 -0.12 6.06 -17.23
C MET A 68 1.24 6.72 -17.38
N HIS A 69 1.58 7.51 -16.36
CA HIS A 69 2.84 8.18 -16.11
C HIS A 69 3.38 7.74 -14.74
N TRP A 70 4.63 8.07 -14.43
CA TRP A 70 5.09 8.11 -13.03
C TRP A 70 5.02 9.53 -12.48
N GLY A 71 4.07 9.76 -11.57
CA GLY A 71 4.11 10.91 -10.68
C GLY A 71 5.24 10.79 -9.67
N HIS A 72 5.57 11.89 -8.97
CA HIS A 72 6.69 11.90 -8.03
C HIS A 72 6.42 12.82 -6.84
N ALA A 73 6.73 12.33 -5.65
CA ALA A 73 6.83 13.10 -4.42
C ALA A 73 8.07 12.69 -3.62
N THR A 74 8.55 13.60 -2.78
CA THR A 74 9.70 13.37 -1.91
C THR A 74 9.40 13.76 -0.48
N SER A 75 9.97 13.04 0.49
CA SER A 75 9.92 13.38 1.91
C SER A 75 11.29 13.18 2.56
N GLU A 76 11.54 13.86 3.68
CA GLU A 76 12.72 13.64 4.53
C GLU A 76 12.38 12.77 5.76
N ASP A 77 11.10 12.49 6.00
CA ASP A 77 10.58 11.92 7.24
C ASP A 77 9.41 10.93 7.04
N LEU A 78 9.15 10.53 5.78
CA LEU A 78 8.02 9.70 5.36
C LEU A 78 6.62 10.30 5.63
N LYS A 79 6.55 11.54 6.11
CA LYS A 79 5.30 12.20 6.54
C LYS A 79 5.01 13.45 5.73
N ASN A 80 5.96 14.37 5.67
CA ASN A 80 5.82 15.65 5.00
C ASN A 80 6.24 15.53 3.53
N TRP A 81 5.28 15.20 2.68
CA TRP A 81 5.51 15.00 1.24
C TRP A 81 5.52 16.32 0.47
N LYS A 82 6.48 16.46 -0.45
CA LYS A 82 6.59 17.54 -1.42
C LYS A 82 6.36 16.97 -2.81
N ASN A 83 5.33 17.45 -3.51
CA ASN A 83 5.12 17.08 -4.92
C ASN A 83 6.29 17.55 -5.77
N GLN A 84 6.69 16.71 -6.71
CA GLN A 84 7.69 16.98 -7.73
C GLN A 84 7.02 16.94 -9.12
N PRO A 85 7.70 17.45 -10.17
CA PRO A 85 7.24 17.23 -11.54
C PRO A 85 7.07 15.73 -11.86
N ILE A 86 6.27 15.42 -12.89
CA ILE A 86 6.15 14.06 -13.42
C ILE A 86 7.55 13.54 -13.78
N ALA A 87 7.87 12.34 -13.30
CA ALA A 87 9.20 11.76 -13.46
C ALA A 87 9.36 11.06 -14.82
N LEU A 88 8.34 10.30 -15.25
CA LEU A 88 8.34 9.57 -16.51
C LEU A 88 7.00 9.77 -17.23
N GLU A 89 7.07 10.31 -18.44
CA GLU A 89 5.93 10.46 -19.36
C GLU A 89 5.92 9.32 -20.39
N PRO A 90 4.75 8.91 -20.93
CA PRO A 90 4.68 8.03 -22.10
C PRO A 90 5.50 8.52 -23.29
N ASP A 91 5.92 7.59 -24.15
CA ASP A 91 6.52 7.92 -25.44
C ASP A 91 6.08 6.94 -26.54
N GLU A 92 6.80 6.91 -27.67
CA GLU A 92 6.50 6.05 -28.80
C GLU A 92 6.54 4.55 -28.47
N LEU A 93 7.15 4.13 -27.36
CA LEU A 93 7.13 2.74 -26.88
C LEU A 93 5.86 2.41 -26.08
N GLY A 94 5.19 3.42 -25.51
CA GLY A 94 3.90 3.24 -24.85
C GLY A 94 3.77 3.96 -23.51
N TYR A 95 2.77 3.56 -22.74
CA TYR A 95 2.52 4.07 -21.40
C TYR A 95 3.55 3.55 -20.40
N ILE A 96 3.71 4.26 -19.28
CA ILE A 96 4.64 3.90 -18.22
C ILE A 96 3.86 3.23 -17.10
N PHE A 97 4.04 1.93 -16.96
CA PHE A 97 3.44 1.10 -15.91
C PHE A 97 4.40 0.95 -14.72
N SER A 98 3.93 0.27 -13.68
CA SER A 98 4.59 0.14 -12.39
C SER A 98 6.01 -0.45 -12.48
N GLY A 99 6.75 -0.27 -11.40
CA GLY A 99 8.13 -0.73 -11.29
C GLY A 99 8.85 -0.16 -10.08
N SER A 100 10.17 -0.25 -10.09
CA SER A 100 11.04 0.02 -8.94
C SER A 100 12.22 0.91 -9.28
N ALA A 101 12.95 1.35 -8.26
CA ALA A 101 14.13 2.17 -8.43
C ALA A 101 15.24 1.74 -7.47
N VAL A 102 16.49 1.91 -7.91
CA VAL A 102 17.71 1.59 -7.15
C VAL A 102 18.75 2.69 -7.35
N VAL A 103 19.71 2.77 -6.43
CA VAL A 103 20.91 3.59 -6.61
C VAL A 103 22.05 2.69 -7.05
N ASP A 104 22.56 2.90 -8.26
CA ASP A 104 23.70 2.15 -8.80
C ASP A 104 25.02 2.76 -8.31
N HIS A 105 25.30 2.58 -7.01
CA HIS A 105 26.47 3.19 -6.34
C HIS A 105 27.80 2.90 -7.04
N ASN A 106 27.93 1.73 -7.66
CA ASN A 106 29.14 1.30 -8.34
C ASN A 106 29.17 1.66 -9.82
N ASN A 107 28.15 2.37 -10.32
CA ASN A 107 27.98 2.74 -11.72
C ASN A 107 28.14 1.53 -12.67
N THR A 108 27.59 0.38 -12.26
CA THR A 108 27.62 -0.87 -13.02
C THR A 108 26.92 -0.75 -14.37
N SER A 109 25.90 0.10 -14.46
CA SER A 109 25.19 0.44 -15.68
C SER A 109 26.00 1.29 -16.66
N GLY A 110 27.01 2.01 -16.17
CA GLY A 110 27.74 3.02 -16.95
C GLY A 110 26.90 4.25 -17.32
N LEU A 111 25.73 4.44 -16.72
CA LEU A 111 24.81 5.55 -17.02
C LEU A 111 25.07 6.81 -16.17
N GLY A 112 25.96 6.74 -15.18
CA GLY A 112 26.45 7.88 -14.40
C GLY A 112 27.97 7.90 -14.30
N THR A 113 28.48 8.35 -13.16
CA THR A 113 29.92 8.31 -12.83
C THR A 113 30.14 7.86 -11.39
N ALA A 114 31.38 7.55 -11.00
CA ALA A 114 31.68 7.19 -9.61
C ALA A 114 31.35 8.33 -8.62
N GLU A 115 31.51 9.59 -9.03
CA GLU A 115 31.19 10.77 -8.23
C GLU A 115 29.70 11.13 -8.27
N LYS A 116 28.96 10.58 -9.24
CA LYS A 116 27.54 10.85 -9.46
C LYS A 116 26.84 9.56 -9.88
N PRO A 117 26.71 8.59 -8.95
CA PRO A 117 26.08 7.32 -9.26
C PRO A 117 24.63 7.56 -9.71
N PRO A 118 24.15 6.83 -10.74
CA PRO A 118 22.80 7.06 -11.24
C PRO A 118 21.77 6.42 -10.32
N LEU A 119 20.65 7.12 -10.13
CA LEU A 119 19.41 6.50 -9.68
C LEU A 119 18.74 5.88 -10.91
N ILE A 120 18.54 4.56 -10.90
CA ILE A 120 17.95 3.82 -12.01
C ILE A 120 16.50 3.48 -11.65
N ALA A 121 15.56 3.89 -12.50
CA ALA A 121 14.18 3.45 -12.47
C ALA A 121 13.99 2.35 -13.51
N MET A 122 13.48 1.19 -13.11
CA MET A 122 13.04 0.12 -14.01
C MET A 122 11.52 0.03 -13.97
N PHE A 123 10.90 0.00 -15.14
CA PHE A 123 9.45 0.11 -15.30
C PHE A 123 8.96 -0.73 -16.47
N THR A 124 7.66 -1.00 -16.49
CA THR A 124 7.02 -1.66 -17.63
C THR A 124 6.56 -0.63 -18.66
N TYR A 125 6.90 -0.84 -19.93
CA TYR A 125 6.18 -0.22 -21.04
C TYR A 125 4.91 -1.02 -21.31
N HIS A 126 3.80 -0.31 -21.55
CA HIS A 126 2.56 -0.89 -22.03
C HIS A 126 2.20 -0.27 -23.38
N GLU A 127 2.30 -1.07 -24.45
CA GLU A 127 1.98 -0.66 -25.82
C GLU A 127 0.45 -0.79 -26.06
N PRO A 128 -0.28 0.33 -26.14
CA PRO A 128 -1.74 0.30 -26.08
C PRO A 128 -2.39 -0.35 -27.31
N LYS A 129 -1.77 -0.29 -28.50
CA LYS A 129 -2.37 -0.88 -29.72
C LYS A 129 -2.29 -2.39 -29.69
N GLY A 130 -1.19 -2.96 -29.19
CA GLY A 130 -0.98 -4.38 -28.96
C GLY A 130 -1.96 -4.90 -27.91
N ALA A 131 -2.15 -4.16 -26.82
CA ALA A 131 -3.17 -4.47 -25.81
C ALA A 131 -4.59 -4.49 -26.40
N GLU A 132 -4.97 -3.48 -27.19
CA GLU A 132 -6.26 -3.41 -27.89
C GLU A 132 -6.43 -4.56 -28.89
N ALA A 133 -5.36 -4.90 -29.62
CA ALA A 133 -5.30 -6.03 -30.53
C ALA A 133 -5.21 -7.39 -29.82
N LYS A 134 -5.06 -7.42 -28.49
CA LYS A 134 -4.89 -8.61 -27.66
C LYS A 134 -3.71 -9.47 -28.10
N THR A 135 -2.60 -8.84 -28.47
CA THR A 135 -1.31 -9.55 -28.50
C THR A 135 -0.90 -9.89 -27.07
N THR A 136 0.20 -10.59 -26.87
CA THR A 136 0.70 -10.90 -25.51
C THR A 136 2.02 -10.20 -25.21
N ASP A 137 2.74 -9.76 -26.23
CA ASP A 137 4.03 -9.08 -26.17
C ASP A 137 3.95 -7.56 -25.93
N TYR A 138 2.74 -7.02 -25.68
CA TYR A 138 2.52 -5.58 -25.51
C TYR A 138 3.04 -4.99 -24.20
N GLN A 139 3.55 -5.83 -23.28
CA GLN A 139 4.26 -5.40 -22.07
C GLN A 139 5.70 -5.90 -22.08
N TYR A 140 6.65 -5.01 -21.77
CA TYR A 140 8.09 -5.27 -21.75
C TYR A 140 8.82 -4.24 -20.87
N GLN A 141 10.05 -4.52 -20.44
CA GLN A 141 10.68 -3.73 -19.36
C GLN A 141 11.73 -2.76 -19.89
N GLY A 142 11.62 -1.50 -19.46
CA GLY A 142 12.54 -0.42 -19.77
C GLY A 142 13.21 0.14 -18.52
N ILE A 143 14.28 0.91 -18.72
CA ILE A 143 14.93 1.70 -17.68
C ILE A 143 15.04 3.17 -18.06
N ALA A 144 15.07 4.01 -17.03
CA ALA A 144 15.48 5.40 -17.10
C ALA A 144 16.47 5.67 -15.96
N TYR A 145 17.32 6.68 -16.13
CA TYR A 145 18.30 7.06 -15.13
C TYR A 145 18.24 8.54 -14.80
N SER A 146 18.48 8.85 -13.54
CA SER A 146 18.59 10.19 -13.01
C SER A 146 20.02 10.42 -12.51
N LEU A 147 20.58 11.58 -12.84
CA LEU A 147 21.86 12.06 -12.32
C LEU A 147 21.69 13.24 -11.35
N ASP A 148 20.49 13.56 -10.90
CA ASP A 148 20.19 14.73 -10.07
C ASP A 148 19.30 14.39 -8.86
N ASN A 149 19.46 13.17 -8.36
CA ASN A 149 18.71 12.59 -7.25
C ASN A 149 17.19 12.59 -7.49
N GLY A 150 16.77 11.99 -8.61
CA GLY A 150 15.38 11.73 -8.97
C GLY A 150 14.60 12.96 -9.45
N LYS A 151 15.24 14.11 -9.70
CA LYS A 151 14.53 15.33 -10.13
C LYS A 151 14.19 15.30 -11.62
N SER A 152 15.04 14.67 -12.43
CA SER A 152 14.78 14.45 -13.84
C SER A 152 15.34 13.11 -14.30
N PHE A 153 14.64 12.46 -15.23
CA PHE A 153 15.01 11.16 -15.75
C PHE A 153 15.28 11.22 -17.25
N THR A 154 16.31 10.49 -17.68
CA THR A 154 16.60 10.20 -19.08
C THR A 154 16.30 8.74 -19.34
N LYS A 155 15.36 8.44 -20.24
CA LYS A 155 15.08 7.07 -20.68
C LYS A 155 16.26 6.51 -21.45
N TYR A 156 16.64 5.27 -21.16
CA TYR A 156 17.74 4.62 -21.86
C TYR A 156 17.39 4.38 -23.33
N SER A 157 18.26 4.81 -24.24
CA SER A 157 18.02 4.72 -25.68
C SER A 157 18.00 3.29 -26.21
N GLY A 158 18.54 2.33 -25.46
CA GLY A 158 18.54 0.91 -25.79
C GLY A 158 17.33 0.15 -25.26
N ASN A 159 16.31 0.84 -24.74
CA ASN A 159 15.08 0.18 -24.29
C ASN A 159 14.38 -0.59 -25.43
N PRO A 160 13.70 -1.72 -25.11
CA PRO A 160 13.60 -2.34 -23.79
C PRO A 160 14.84 -3.15 -23.38
N VAL A 161 15.16 -3.17 -22.09
CA VAL A 161 16.26 -3.99 -21.52
C VAL A 161 15.84 -5.43 -21.22
N VAL A 162 14.53 -5.67 -20.99
CA VAL A 162 13.96 -7.03 -20.93
C VAL A 162 12.78 -7.10 -21.90
N PRO A 163 13.00 -7.54 -23.14
CA PRO A 163 11.92 -7.71 -24.12
C PRO A 163 11.05 -8.93 -23.79
N ASN A 164 9.79 -8.90 -24.17
CA ASN A 164 8.85 -10.02 -24.03
C ASN A 164 8.87 -10.93 -25.26
N ASN A 165 10.05 -11.50 -25.57
CA ASN A 165 10.24 -12.36 -26.75
C ASN A 165 9.50 -13.70 -26.65
N GLU A 166 9.10 -14.10 -25.45
CA GLU A 166 8.39 -15.35 -25.18
C GLU A 166 6.87 -15.22 -25.27
N ASN A 167 6.35 -14.02 -25.58
CA ASN A 167 4.92 -13.76 -25.76
C ASN A 167 4.11 -14.07 -24.48
N LEU A 168 4.67 -13.74 -23.31
CA LEU A 168 4.04 -13.97 -22.01
C LEU A 168 2.95 -12.93 -21.75
N VAL A 169 1.79 -13.38 -21.27
CA VAL A 169 0.73 -12.48 -20.82
C VAL A 169 1.13 -11.81 -19.52
N ASP A 170 0.64 -10.58 -19.31
CA ASP A 170 0.78 -9.85 -18.06
C ASP A 170 2.22 -9.80 -17.54
N PHE A 171 3.15 -9.40 -18.42
CA PHE A 171 4.59 -9.38 -18.19
C PHE A 171 5.04 -8.01 -17.66
N ARG A 172 4.95 -7.79 -16.34
CA ARG A 172 5.05 -6.43 -15.78
C ARG A 172 5.59 -6.34 -14.34
N ASP A 173 5.69 -5.10 -13.88
CA ASP A 173 5.97 -4.67 -12.50
C ASP A 173 7.36 -5.10 -11.99
N PRO A 174 8.45 -4.66 -12.63
CA PRO A 174 9.81 -5.06 -12.27
C PRO A 174 10.24 -4.51 -10.91
N LYS A 175 10.51 -5.40 -9.95
CA LYS A 175 11.29 -5.13 -8.73
C LYS A 175 12.76 -5.46 -8.95
N VAL A 176 13.61 -4.46 -8.84
CA VAL A 176 15.06 -4.59 -8.90
C VAL A 176 15.67 -4.29 -7.54
N PHE A 177 16.67 -5.08 -7.16
CA PHE A 177 17.52 -4.83 -5.99
C PHE A 177 18.91 -5.44 -6.20
N TRP A 178 19.90 -4.96 -5.42
CA TRP A 178 21.23 -5.55 -5.39
C TRP A 178 21.26 -6.69 -4.37
N HIS A 179 21.73 -7.88 -4.78
CA HIS A 179 21.87 -9.03 -3.91
C HIS A 179 23.34 -9.27 -3.58
N GLU A 180 23.73 -8.84 -2.37
CA GLU A 180 25.12 -8.81 -1.89
C GLU A 180 25.81 -10.18 -1.98
N ASP A 181 25.17 -11.26 -1.52
CA ASP A 181 25.76 -12.60 -1.47
C ASP A 181 26.17 -13.11 -2.85
N SER A 182 25.36 -12.79 -3.88
CA SER A 182 25.66 -13.19 -5.26
C SER A 182 26.44 -12.16 -6.06
N ASN A 183 26.58 -10.94 -5.55
CA ASN A 183 27.11 -9.77 -6.27
C ASN A 183 26.42 -9.57 -7.63
N LYS A 184 25.08 -9.58 -7.62
CA LYS A 184 24.25 -9.39 -8.82
C LYS A 184 23.10 -8.45 -8.54
N TRP A 185 22.68 -7.73 -9.58
CA TRP A 185 21.33 -7.18 -9.61
C TRP A 185 20.35 -8.33 -9.82
N ILE A 186 19.29 -8.35 -9.03
CA ILE A 186 18.17 -9.29 -9.16
C ILE A 186 16.96 -8.50 -9.63
N LEU A 187 16.24 -9.08 -10.58
CA LEU A 187 14.95 -8.60 -11.06
C LEU A 187 13.91 -9.69 -10.77
N VAL A 188 12.82 -9.28 -10.14
CA VAL A 188 11.58 -10.06 -10.03
C VAL A 188 10.48 -9.29 -10.75
N LEU A 189 9.77 -9.94 -11.64
CA LEU A 189 8.59 -9.40 -12.32
C LEU A 189 7.50 -10.47 -12.36
N VAL A 190 6.27 -10.11 -12.70
CA VAL A 190 5.19 -11.07 -12.90
C VAL A 190 4.97 -11.38 -14.38
N ALA A 191 4.51 -12.60 -14.66
CA ALA A 191 4.07 -13.05 -15.98
C ALA A 191 2.78 -13.87 -15.82
N GLY A 192 1.64 -13.18 -15.78
CA GLY A 192 0.33 -13.80 -15.56
C GLY A 192 0.11 -14.18 -14.10
N ASP A 193 0.45 -15.41 -13.77
CA ASP A 193 0.12 -16.08 -12.51
C ASP A 193 1.38 -16.59 -11.78
N ARG A 194 2.55 -16.05 -12.12
CA ARG A 194 3.83 -16.43 -11.54
C ARG A 194 4.82 -15.28 -11.56
N ALA A 195 5.74 -15.31 -10.61
CA ALA A 195 6.91 -14.44 -10.60
C ALA A 195 8.03 -15.06 -11.46
N MET A 196 8.76 -14.22 -12.18
CA MET A 196 9.92 -14.56 -13.01
C MET A 196 11.14 -13.85 -12.43
N ILE A 197 12.24 -14.59 -12.25
CA ILE A 197 13.47 -14.10 -11.61
C ILE A 197 14.61 -14.06 -12.63
N TYR A 198 15.30 -12.92 -12.70
CA TYR A 198 16.45 -12.68 -13.57
C TYR A 198 17.62 -12.12 -12.76
N ASN A 199 18.83 -12.18 -13.30
CA ASN A 199 19.95 -11.37 -12.82
C ASN A 199 20.63 -10.55 -13.91
N SER A 200 21.40 -9.56 -13.47
CA SER A 200 22.25 -8.72 -14.32
C SER A 200 23.52 -8.31 -13.60
N ASP A 201 24.58 -8.07 -14.37
CA ASP A 201 25.80 -7.41 -13.91
C ASP A 201 25.73 -5.88 -14.04
N ASN A 202 24.83 -5.34 -14.86
CA ASN A 202 24.87 -3.94 -15.31
C ASN A 202 23.49 -3.27 -15.45
N LEU A 203 22.41 -3.89 -14.96
CA LEU A 203 21.01 -3.43 -15.06
C LEU A 203 20.45 -3.37 -16.50
N ILE A 204 21.24 -3.71 -17.51
CA ILE A 204 20.90 -3.60 -18.94
C ILE A 204 20.76 -4.99 -19.55
N ASP A 205 21.75 -5.86 -19.33
CA ASP A 205 21.77 -7.22 -19.87
C ASP A 205 21.25 -8.18 -18.79
N TRP A 206 20.07 -8.77 -19.05
CA TRP A 206 19.38 -9.64 -18.10
C TRP A 206 19.39 -11.10 -18.53
N THR A 207 19.66 -11.99 -17.56
CA THR A 207 19.61 -13.45 -17.74
C THR A 207 18.52 -14.06 -16.88
N TYR A 208 17.59 -14.80 -17.49
CA TYR A 208 16.55 -15.55 -16.77
C TYR A 208 17.18 -16.63 -15.89
N LEU A 209 16.64 -16.81 -14.68
CA LEU A 209 17.11 -17.78 -13.70
C LEU A 209 16.04 -18.82 -13.35
N SER A 210 14.89 -18.36 -12.88
CA SER A 210 13.84 -19.23 -12.33
C SER A 210 12.47 -18.55 -12.31
N GLU A 211 11.44 -19.32 -11.96
CA GLU A 211 10.08 -18.84 -11.75
C GLU A 211 9.55 -19.37 -10.41
N PHE A 212 8.57 -18.66 -9.83
CA PHE A 212 7.91 -19.04 -8.59
C PHE A 212 6.39 -18.80 -8.67
N GLY A 213 5.62 -19.65 -8.00
CA GLY A 213 4.25 -19.31 -7.62
C GLY A 213 3.14 -20.02 -8.38
N LYS A 214 3.40 -20.61 -9.55
CA LYS A 214 2.37 -21.20 -10.45
C LYS A 214 1.32 -22.11 -9.77
N ASP A 215 1.69 -22.84 -8.72
CA ASP A 215 0.83 -23.77 -8.00
C ASP A 215 0.70 -23.44 -6.50
N ILE A 216 1.16 -22.27 -6.04
CA ILE A 216 1.24 -21.90 -4.60
C ILE A 216 0.78 -20.45 -4.38
N GLY A 217 -0.11 -20.26 -3.42
CA GLY A 217 -0.69 -18.95 -3.08
C GLY A 217 -2.03 -18.69 -3.77
N ALA A 218 -2.57 -17.50 -3.57
CA ALA A 218 -3.86 -17.12 -4.13
C ALA A 218 -3.75 -16.91 -5.65
N HIS A 219 -4.67 -17.49 -6.41
CA HIS A 219 -4.74 -17.45 -7.88
C HIS A 219 -6.12 -17.02 -8.40
N GLY A 220 -6.87 -16.26 -7.59
CA GLY A 220 -8.20 -15.74 -7.97
C GLY A 220 -8.21 -14.70 -9.11
N GLY A 221 -7.04 -14.24 -9.55
CA GLY A 221 -6.84 -13.22 -10.56
C GLY A 221 -5.37 -13.04 -10.91
N VAL A 222 -5.03 -11.93 -11.56
CA VAL A 222 -3.68 -11.69 -12.09
C VAL A 222 -2.74 -11.32 -10.95
N TRP A 223 -1.52 -11.84 -11.00
CA TRP A 223 -0.43 -11.44 -10.09
C TRP A 223 0.23 -10.16 -10.59
N GLU A 224 0.48 -9.23 -9.69
CA GLU A 224 1.00 -7.88 -9.95
C GLU A 224 1.97 -7.48 -8.83
N CYS A 225 2.77 -6.44 -9.06
CA CYS A 225 3.62 -5.77 -8.06
C CYS A 225 4.40 -6.73 -7.12
N PRO A 226 5.33 -7.56 -7.65
CA PRO A 226 6.20 -8.38 -6.83
C PRO A 226 7.17 -7.51 -6.02
N ASP A 227 7.50 -7.93 -4.80
CA ASP A 227 8.62 -7.36 -4.04
C ASP A 227 9.34 -8.45 -3.23
N LEU A 228 10.66 -8.60 -3.40
CA LEU A 228 11.46 -9.64 -2.77
C LEU A 228 12.55 -9.01 -1.89
N PHE A 229 12.55 -9.35 -0.60
CA PHE A 229 13.49 -8.76 0.35
C PHE A 229 13.75 -9.67 1.57
N PRO A 230 14.91 -9.54 2.23
CA PRO A 230 15.19 -10.26 3.47
C PRO A 230 14.60 -9.54 4.69
N LEU A 231 14.26 -10.33 5.71
CA LEU A 231 13.95 -9.90 7.08
C LEU A 231 14.61 -10.83 8.09
N ILE A 232 14.95 -10.27 9.26
CA ILE A 232 15.39 -11.03 10.43
C ILE A 232 14.17 -11.37 11.28
N VAL A 233 14.01 -12.65 11.60
CA VAL A 233 12.97 -13.14 12.52
C VAL A 233 13.26 -12.61 13.92
N LYS A 234 12.31 -11.89 14.52
CA LYS A 234 12.50 -11.19 15.80
C LYS A 234 12.87 -12.14 16.95
N GLU A 235 12.27 -13.32 16.99
CA GLU A 235 12.42 -14.27 18.10
C GLU A 235 13.70 -15.13 17.99
N THR A 236 14.13 -15.45 16.77
CA THR A 236 15.21 -16.42 16.54
C THR A 236 16.50 -15.80 16.00
N GLY A 237 16.43 -14.61 15.41
CA GLY A 237 17.54 -13.96 14.72
C GLY A 237 17.91 -14.60 13.39
N GLU A 238 17.15 -15.58 12.89
CA GLU A 238 17.37 -16.17 11.58
C GLU A 238 16.89 -15.21 10.47
N THR A 239 17.58 -15.20 9.33
CA THR A 239 17.15 -14.44 8.16
C THR A 239 16.26 -15.30 7.29
N LYS A 240 15.13 -14.73 6.86
CA LYS A 240 14.25 -15.29 5.83
C LYS A 240 13.99 -14.25 4.76
N TRP A 241 13.64 -14.73 3.58
CA TRP A 241 13.21 -13.90 2.48
C TRP A 241 11.70 -13.86 2.42
N VAL A 242 11.18 -12.68 2.10
CA VAL A 242 9.75 -12.40 1.93
C VAL A 242 9.53 -12.02 0.48
N LEU A 243 8.56 -12.65 -0.17
CA LEU A 243 8.06 -12.27 -1.47
C LEU A 243 6.63 -11.74 -1.32
N PHE A 244 6.42 -10.46 -1.57
CA PHE A 244 5.10 -9.88 -1.80
C PHE A 244 4.66 -10.11 -3.23
N ILE A 245 3.36 -10.37 -3.38
CA ILE A 245 2.65 -10.42 -4.66
C ILE A 245 1.30 -9.75 -4.45
N SER A 246 0.98 -8.76 -5.24
CA SER A 246 -0.36 -8.20 -5.31
C SER A 246 -1.22 -9.03 -6.26
N ILE A 247 -2.53 -9.15 -5.98
CA ILE A 247 -3.47 -9.91 -6.81
C ILE A 247 -4.77 -9.16 -7.05
N ASN A 248 -5.28 -9.22 -8.28
CA ASN A 248 -6.54 -8.60 -8.67
C ASN A 248 -7.33 -9.39 -9.74
N PRO A 249 -8.62 -9.73 -9.50
CA PRO A 249 -9.26 -9.86 -8.20
C PRO A 249 -8.73 -11.10 -7.46
N GLY A 250 -9.22 -11.38 -6.25
CA GLY A 250 -8.91 -12.63 -5.54
C GLY A 250 -8.45 -12.45 -4.10
N ALA A 251 -8.43 -11.22 -3.60
CA ALA A 251 -8.24 -10.95 -2.18
C ALA A 251 -9.38 -11.55 -1.32
N PRO A 252 -9.10 -11.92 -0.06
CA PRO A 252 -10.03 -12.68 0.79
C PRO A 252 -11.34 -11.94 1.05
N ASN A 253 -11.28 -10.61 1.13
CA ASN A 253 -12.46 -9.75 1.34
C ASN A 253 -13.00 -9.12 0.05
N GLY A 254 -12.56 -9.61 -1.11
CA GLY A 254 -13.03 -9.18 -2.42
C GLY A 254 -12.14 -8.12 -3.08
N GLY A 255 -12.05 -8.21 -4.40
CA GLY A 255 -11.24 -7.32 -5.21
C GLY A 255 -9.75 -7.57 -5.05
N SER A 256 -8.99 -6.49 -4.91
CA SER A 256 -7.53 -6.48 -4.95
C SER A 256 -6.89 -6.49 -3.55
N GLY A 257 -5.75 -7.17 -3.38
CA GLY A 257 -5.00 -7.21 -2.11
C GLY A 257 -3.55 -7.71 -2.30
N THR A 258 -2.76 -7.67 -1.23
CA THR A 258 -1.33 -8.07 -1.26
C THR A 258 -1.09 -9.32 -0.42
N GLN A 259 -0.77 -10.43 -1.08
CA GLN A 259 -0.36 -11.68 -0.44
C GLN A 259 1.17 -11.71 -0.23
N TYR A 260 1.63 -12.58 0.66
CA TYR A 260 3.05 -12.78 0.88
C TYR A 260 3.45 -14.25 1.07
N PHE A 261 4.71 -14.52 0.76
CA PHE A 261 5.38 -15.81 0.97
C PHE A 261 6.63 -15.62 1.81
N ILE A 262 6.86 -16.50 2.78
CA ILE A 262 8.08 -16.50 3.58
C ILE A 262 8.92 -17.73 3.24
N GLY A 263 10.20 -17.54 2.95
CA GLY A 263 11.05 -18.59 2.43
C GLY A 263 12.53 -18.26 2.46
N ASP A 264 13.25 -18.85 1.52
CA ASP A 264 14.69 -18.70 1.33
C ASP A 264 14.97 -18.30 -0.13
N PHE A 265 15.98 -17.45 -0.34
CA PHE A 265 16.44 -17.03 -1.66
C PHE A 265 17.95 -17.19 -1.73
N ASP A 266 18.44 -17.88 -2.76
CA ASP A 266 19.86 -18.21 -2.93
C ASP A 266 20.57 -17.31 -3.98
N GLY A 267 19.92 -16.23 -4.40
CA GLY A 267 20.36 -15.40 -5.51
C GLY A 267 19.92 -15.88 -6.90
N LYS A 268 19.17 -17.00 -6.97
CA LYS A 268 18.65 -17.55 -8.23
C LYS A 268 17.20 -17.99 -8.15
N GLN A 269 16.79 -18.64 -7.07
CA GLN A 269 15.46 -19.18 -6.86
C GLN A 269 14.93 -18.84 -5.47
N PHE A 270 13.65 -18.50 -5.41
CA PHE A 270 12.91 -18.37 -4.15
C PHE A 270 12.21 -19.69 -3.84
N THR A 271 12.35 -20.19 -2.61
CA THR A 271 11.73 -21.44 -2.17
C THR A 271 11.01 -21.24 -0.84
N THR A 272 9.83 -21.85 -0.68
CA THR A 272 9.04 -21.78 0.55
C THR A 272 8.44 -23.15 0.90
N ASN A 273 8.21 -23.36 2.19
CA ASN A 273 7.39 -24.46 2.71
C ASN A 273 5.98 -23.99 3.09
N GLN A 274 5.67 -22.70 2.90
CA GLN A 274 4.36 -22.12 3.16
C GLN A 274 3.33 -22.75 2.20
N THR A 275 2.19 -23.16 2.77
CA THR A 275 1.09 -23.77 2.02
C THR A 275 -0.18 -22.95 2.07
N ASP A 276 -0.29 -22.06 3.03
CA ASP A 276 -1.42 -21.19 3.29
C ASP A 276 -1.26 -19.82 2.61
N GLU A 277 -2.40 -19.22 2.27
CA GLU A 277 -2.47 -17.87 1.72
C GLU A 277 -2.35 -16.86 2.87
N LYS A 278 -1.27 -16.10 2.89
CA LYS A 278 -1.03 -15.06 3.88
C LYS A 278 -1.12 -13.67 3.25
N TRP A 279 -1.65 -12.72 4.00
CA TRP A 279 -1.97 -11.37 3.52
C TRP A 279 -1.40 -10.35 4.49
N ILE A 280 -0.71 -9.33 3.96
CA ILE A 280 -0.12 -8.27 4.80
C ILE A 280 -1.20 -7.33 5.38
N ASP A 281 -2.36 -7.30 4.73
CA ASP A 281 -3.54 -6.53 5.14
C ASP A 281 -4.78 -7.29 4.71
N LEU A 282 -5.74 -7.42 5.61
CA LEU A 282 -7.00 -8.13 5.40
C LEU A 282 -8.17 -7.16 5.19
N GLY A 283 -7.91 -5.86 5.12
CA GLY A 283 -8.83 -4.86 4.62
C GLY A 283 -8.97 -4.93 3.09
N ARG A 284 -9.82 -4.06 2.55
CA ARG A 284 -10.09 -3.99 1.10
C ARG A 284 -9.30 -2.91 0.40
N ASP A 285 -8.66 -2.00 1.14
CA ASP A 285 -8.02 -0.83 0.56
C ASP A 285 -6.51 -0.82 0.85
N ASN A 286 -5.83 -1.92 0.54
CA ASN A 286 -4.37 -2.06 0.61
C ASN A 286 -3.89 -2.96 -0.52
N TYR A 287 -3.36 -2.36 -1.58
CA TYR A 287 -2.96 -3.05 -2.81
C TYR A 287 -1.68 -2.49 -3.42
N ALA A 288 -1.03 -3.24 -4.32
CA ALA A 288 0.20 -2.84 -5.00
C ALA A 288 1.31 -2.47 -4.00
N GLY A 289 1.31 -3.17 -2.87
CA GLY A 289 2.18 -2.85 -1.75
C GLY A 289 3.63 -3.23 -2.02
N ILE A 290 4.54 -2.25 -1.96
CA ILE A 290 5.98 -2.44 -2.17
C ILE A 290 6.79 -1.76 -1.06
N THR A 291 8.07 -2.11 -0.98
CA THR A 291 9.01 -1.66 0.03
C THR A 291 10.13 -0.81 -0.56
N TYR A 292 10.66 0.07 0.27
CA TYR A 292 11.79 0.91 -0.10
C TYR A 292 13.08 0.11 -0.34
N ASN A 293 13.78 0.49 -1.40
CA ASN A 293 15.19 0.18 -1.58
C ASN A 293 16.07 1.22 -0.88
N ASN A 294 17.28 0.79 -0.52
CA ASN A 294 18.38 1.65 -0.06
C ASN A 294 18.10 2.46 1.23
N LEU A 295 17.31 1.91 2.16
CA LEU A 295 17.11 2.54 3.47
C LEU A 295 18.32 2.38 4.41
N PRO A 296 18.57 3.37 5.29
CA PRO A 296 19.48 3.20 6.42
C PRO A 296 18.98 2.08 7.37
N ASP A 297 19.93 1.41 8.03
CA ASP A 297 19.67 0.46 9.13
C ASP A 297 18.80 -0.78 8.80
N GLU A 298 18.70 -1.14 7.51
CA GLU A 298 17.93 -2.30 7.00
C GLU A 298 16.46 -2.34 7.44
N GLU A 299 15.89 -1.17 7.75
CA GLU A 299 14.47 -1.02 8.03
C GLU A 299 13.66 -1.29 6.77
N ARG A 300 12.67 -2.20 6.86
CA ARG A 300 11.79 -2.53 5.73
C ARG A 300 10.50 -1.72 5.83
N THR A 301 10.50 -0.55 5.19
CA THR A 301 9.31 0.30 5.11
C THR A 301 8.49 -0.03 3.86
N PHE A 302 7.20 -0.32 4.09
CA PHE A 302 6.17 -0.64 3.12
C PHE A 302 5.22 0.53 2.88
N ILE A 303 4.78 0.72 1.64
CA ILE A 303 3.67 1.61 1.26
C ILE A 303 2.80 0.87 0.25
N ALA A 304 1.48 1.02 0.35
CA ALA A 304 0.52 0.48 -0.61
C ALA A 304 -0.43 1.57 -1.15
N TRP A 305 -1.07 1.26 -2.27
CA TRP A 305 -2.22 2.01 -2.77
C TRP A 305 -3.43 1.75 -1.86
N MET A 306 -3.95 2.82 -1.26
CA MET A 306 -5.11 2.76 -0.37
C MET A 306 -6.41 2.87 -1.15
N SER A 307 -6.70 1.85 -1.97
CA SER A 307 -7.98 1.67 -2.66
C SER A 307 -8.13 0.24 -3.17
N ASN A 308 -9.19 -0.02 -3.94
CA ASN A 308 -9.50 -1.34 -4.50
C ASN A 308 -9.94 -1.23 -5.95
N TRP A 309 -9.49 -2.12 -6.82
CA TRP A 309 -9.91 -2.12 -8.23
C TRP A 309 -11.41 -2.33 -8.46
N GLU A 310 -12.15 -2.90 -7.50
CA GLU A 310 -13.60 -3.12 -7.65
C GLU A 310 -14.45 -1.85 -7.68
N TYR A 311 -13.99 -0.78 -7.04
CA TYR A 311 -14.74 0.48 -6.91
C TYR A 311 -13.84 1.72 -6.97
N GLY A 312 -12.52 1.54 -7.12
CA GLY A 312 -11.54 2.61 -7.04
C GLY A 312 -11.81 3.74 -8.01
N GLN A 313 -12.36 3.43 -9.20
CA GLN A 313 -12.75 4.41 -10.23
C GLN A 313 -14.09 5.13 -9.96
N GLU A 314 -14.82 4.73 -8.93
CA GLU A 314 -16.18 5.21 -8.61
C GLU A 314 -16.25 5.95 -7.26
N THR A 315 -15.14 6.01 -6.52
CA THR A 315 -15.07 6.72 -5.23
C THR A 315 -15.52 8.19 -5.36
N PRO A 316 -16.22 8.73 -4.35
CA PRO A 316 -16.91 10.02 -4.43
C PRO A 316 -15.96 11.22 -4.25
N THR A 317 -14.76 11.16 -4.83
CA THR A 317 -13.78 12.25 -4.90
C THR A 317 -13.79 12.87 -6.31
N GLU A 318 -13.85 14.20 -6.40
CA GLU A 318 -14.07 14.88 -7.69
C GLU A 318 -12.79 15.35 -8.38
N LYS A 319 -11.92 16.05 -7.65
CA LYS A 319 -10.69 16.62 -8.22
C LYS A 319 -9.49 15.68 -8.19
N TRP A 320 -9.49 14.74 -7.27
CA TRP A 320 -8.42 13.79 -7.01
C TRP A 320 -9.02 12.41 -6.83
N ARG A 321 -8.20 11.38 -6.90
CA ARG A 321 -8.62 10.02 -6.58
C ARG A 321 -7.44 9.21 -6.08
N SER A 322 -7.71 8.45 -5.02
CA SER A 322 -6.77 7.59 -4.31
C SER A 322 -5.73 8.28 -3.45
N ALA A 323 -5.28 7.56 -2.43
CA ALA A 323 -4.18 7.92 -1.55
C ALA A 323 -3.25 6.70 -1.38
N MET A 324 -2.08 6.92 -0.79
CA MET A 324 -1.25 5.85 -0.26
C MET A 324 -1.69 5.51 1.17
N THR A 325 -1.44 4.29 1.62
CA THR A 325 -1.46 3.96 3.06
C THR A 325 -0.39 4.77 3.79
N LEU A 326 -0.44 4.77 5.11
CA LEU A 326 0.73 5.19 5.89
C LEU A 326 1.94 4.32 5.52
N PRO A 327 3.16 4.89 5.58
CA PRO A 327 4.38 4.10 5.54
C PRO A 327 4.43 3.22 6.78
N GLN A 328 4.62 1.92 6.58
CA GLN A 328 4.53 0.91 7.62
C GLN A 328 5.86 0.17 7.74
N GLN A 329 6.35 0.00 8.96
CA GLN A 329 7.50 -0.83 9.26
C GLN A 329 7.08 -2.30 9.28
N VAL A 330 7.72 -3.14 8.47
CA VAL A 330 7.44 -4.58 8.42
C VAL A 330 8.44 -5.34 9.29
N SER A 331 7.92 -6.23 10.14
CA SER A 331 8.71 -7.17 10.93
C SER A 331 8.26 -8.61 10.68
N LEU A 332 9.20 -9.53 10.86
CA LEU A 332 8.97 -10.96 10.72
C LEU A 332 9.00 -11.62 12.09
N HIS A 333 7.95 -12.35 12.40
CA HIS A 333 7.75 -13.06 13.66
C HIS A 333 7.59 -14.56 13.42
N LYS A 334 7.81 -15.34 14.47
CA LYS A 334 7.64 -16.79 14.44
C LYS A 334 7.05 -17.30 15.75
N ASN A 335 5.85 -17.89 15.65
CA ASN A 335 5.26 -18.72 16.69
C ASN A 335 5.42 -20.20 16.28
N GLU A 336 4.31 -20.87 15.97
CA GLU A 336 4.33 -22.17 15.29
C GLU A 336 4.78 -22.03 13.83
N ASP A 337 4.27 -21.00 13.14
CA ASP A 337 4.62 -20.61 11.78
C ASP A 337 5.15 -19.16 11.72
N TYR A 338 5.79 -18.81 10.61
CA TYR A 338 6.23 -17.44 10.35
C TYR A 338 5.08 -16.54 9.92
N PHE A 339 5.01 -15.32 10.43
CA PHE A 339 4.03 -14.31 9.99
C PHE A 339 4.66 -12.92 9.98
N LEU A 340 4.07 -12.02 9.20
CA LEU A 340 4.50 -10.63 9.18
C LEU A 340 3.64 -9.82 10.14
N ALA A 341 4.26 -8.83 10.76
CA ALA A 341 3.57 -7.74 11.42
C ALA A 341 3.98 -6.42 10.75
N ASN A 342 3.05 -5.47 10.72
CA ASN A 342 3.29 -4.15 10.15
C ASN A 342 2.60 -3.06 10.98
N THR A 343 3.33 -1.98 11.28
CA THR A 343 2.80 -0.83 12.01
C THR A 343 3.26 0.47 11.36
N PRO A 344 2.50 1.57 11.42
CA PRO A 344 2.95 2.84 10.87
C PRO A 344 4.29 3.29 11.48
N VAL A 345 5.16 3.87 10.65
CA VAL A 345 6.46 4.35 11.10
C VAL A 345 6.30 5.40 12.21
N ALA A 346 7.21 5.39 13.19
CA ALA A 346 7.10 6.23 14.38
C ALA A 346 6.98 7.74 14.06
N SER A 347 7.60 8.20 12.95
CA SER A 347 7.58 9.59 12.51
C SER A 347 6.17 10.16 12.27
N ILE A 348 5.17 9.29 12.03
CA ILE A 348 3.77 9.71 11.90
C ILE A 348 3.28 10.40 13.18
N THR A 349 3.62 9.84 14.35
CA THR A 349 3.17 10.35 15.66
C THR A 349 4.27 11.00 16.49
N GLU A 350 5.54 10.88 16.07
CA GLU A 350 6.69 11.42 16.81
C GLU A 350 6.55 12.94 17.03
N GLY A 351 6.82 13.37 18.27
CA GLY A 351 6.75 14.76 18.69
C GLY A 351 5.33 15.33 18.83
N LEU A 352 4.28 14.55 18.54
CA LEU A 352 2.89 14.97 18.75
C LEU A 352 2.48 14.78 20.21
N SER A 353 1.54 15.60 20.67
CA SER A 353 0.99 15.53 22.03
C SER A 353 -0.31 14.73 22.06
N GLU A 354 -0.45 13.87 23.07
CA GLU A 354 -1.72 13.22 23.41
C GLU A 354 -2.74 14.29 23.82
N ALA A 355 -3.99 14.18 23.34
CA ALA A 355 -5.05 15.08 23.78
C ALA A 355 -5.58 14.68 25.16
N SER A 356 -5.92 15.67 25.97
CA SER A 356 -6.61 15.43 27.24
C SER A 356 -8.07 15.05 26.97
N ILE A 357 -8.39 13.77 27.14
CA ILE A 357 -9.76 13.24 26.99
C ILE A 357 -10.38 12.89 28.34
N LYS A 358 -11.70 13.14 28.44
CA LYS A 358 -12.50 12.61 29.54
C LYS A 358 -13.13 11.30 29.10
N ILE A 359 -12.57 10.19 29.57
CA ILE A 359 -13.13 8.86 29.31
C ILE A 359 -14.33 8.64 30.22
N SER A 360 -15.49 8.36 29.62
CA SER A 360 -16.69 7.94 30.33
C SER A 360 -16.73 6.42 30.35
N LYS A 361 -16.98 5.84 31.53
CA LYS A 361 -17.12 4.39 31.72
C LYS A 361 -18.54 4.08 32.16
N GLU A 362 -19.27 3.32 31.34
CA GLU A 362 -20.62 2.84 31.63
C GLU A 362 -20.66 1.34 31.35
N GLU A 363 -20.95 0.54 32.39
CA GLU A 363 -20.84 -0.93 32.35
C GLU A 363 -19.45 -1.37 31.82
N ASN A 364 -19.44 -2.15 30.74
CA ASN A 364 -18.24 -2.65 30.05
C ASN A 364 -17.77 -1.73 28.90
N THR A 365 -18.29 -0.50 28.82
CA THR A 365 -18.00 0.43 27.72
C THR A 365 -17.15 1.60 28.20
N SER A 366 -16.00 1.80 27.55
CA SER A 366 -15.19 3.02 27.65
C SER A 366 -15.41 3.89 26.41
N SER A 367 -15.74 5.16 26.59
CA SER A 367 -16.03 6.07 25.47
C SER A 367 -15.46 7.47 25.68
N PHE A 368 -15.21 8.17 24.58
CA PHE A 368 -14.88 9.59 24.58
C PHE A 368 -15.42 10.27 23.31
N SER A 369 -15.42 11.59 23.31
CA SER A 369 -15.66 12.38 22.10
C SER A 369 -14.52 13.38 21.88
N HIS A 370 -14.09 13.52 20.63
CA HIS A 370 -13.05 14.45 20.23
C HIS A 370 -13.32 14.98 18.82
N LYS A 371 -13.21 16.30 18.63
CA LYS A 371 -13.51 16.96 17.34
C LYS A 371 -12.54 16.55 16.21
N ASP A 372 -11.31 16.18 16.57
CA ASP A 372 -10.25 15.84 15.62
C ASP A 372 -10.09 14.31 15.45
N LEU A 373 -11.12 13.51 15.78
CA LEU A 373 -11.03 12.05 15.69
C LEU A 373 -10.72 11.57 14.26
N ASN A 374 -11.29 12.22 13.23
CA ASN A 374 -10.98 12.00 11.81
C ASN A 374 -9.62 12.53 11.35
N GLN A 375 -8.76 12.98 12.27
CA GLN A 375 -7.38 13.34 11.99
C GLN A 375 -6.52 12.94 13.20
N SER A 376 -6.51 11.66 13.56
CA SER A 376 -5.85 11.21 14.78
C SER A 376 -5.40 9.75 14.75
N ALA A 377 -4.47 9.42 15.65
CA ALA A 377 -4.22 8.05 16.08
C ALA A 377 -4.92 7.81 17.43
N VAL A 378 -5.62 6.68 17.56
CA VAL A 378 -6.13 6.16 18.84
C VAL A 378 -5.33 4.93 19.20
N SER A 379 -4.84 4.85 20.43
CA SER A 379 -4.12 3.67 20.92
C SER A 379 -4.63 3.21 22.28
N PHE A 380 -4.53 1.91 22.53
CA PHE A 380 -4.90 1.27 23.79
C PHE A 380 -4.30 -0.14 23.88
N GLU A 381 -4.36 -0.73 25.06
CA GLU A 381 -3.90 -2.09 25.33
C GLU A 381 -5.02 -2.93 25.95
N LEU A 382 -5.09 -4.21 25.57
CA LEU A 382 -5.93 -5.22 26.23
C LEU A 382 -5.05 -6.39 26.72
N PRO A 383 -5.37 -7.02 27.86
CA PRO A 383 -4.69 -8.22 28.33
C PRO A 383 -4.92 -9.41 27.39
N LYS A 384 -3.94 -10.32 27.29
CA LYS A 384 -4.10 -11.60 26.60
C LYS A 384 -4.40 -12.75 27.58
N PRO A 385 -5.16 -13.79 27.17
CA PRO A 385 -5.89 -13.89 25.91
C PRO A 385 -7.03 -12.86 25.82
N LEU A 386 -7.27 -12.34 24.61
CA LEU A 386 -8.32 -11.36 24.36
C LEU A 386 -9.71 -11.96 24.60
N LYS A 387 -10.60 -11.16 25.18
CA LYS A 387 -12.04 -11.40 25.15
C LYS A 387 -12.69 -10.65 24.00
N ASP A 388 -13.95 -10.96 23.75
CA ASP A 388 -14.76 -10.25 22.77
C ASP A 388 -14.72 -8.74 23.01
N PHE A 389 -14.55 -7.99 21.93
CA PHE A 389 -14.69 -6.54 21.98
C PHE A 389 -15.41 -6.01 20.75
N THR A 390 -16.01 -4.84 20.90
CA THR A 390 -16.54 -4.05 19.79
C THR A 390 -16.15 -2.59 19.96
N ILE A 391 -15.51 -2.05 18.94
CA ILE A 391 -15.12 -0.65 18.80
C ILE A 391 -16.09 -0.01 17.81
N VAL A 392 -16.60 1.16 18.16
CA VAL A 392 -17.44 1.99 17.28
C VAL A 392 -16.82 3.37 17.16
N LEU A 393 -16.59 3.80 15.93
CA LEU A 393 -16.22 5.17 15.60
C LEU A 393 -17.35 5.79 14.80
N GLY A 394 -17.90 6.92 15.23
CA GLY A 394 -19.09 7.49 14.59
C GLY A 394 -19.32 8.98 14.82
N ASN A 395 -20.42 9.48 14.29
CA ASN A 395 -20.84 10.87 14.40
C ASN A 395 -22.31 11.03 14.85
N ALA A 396 -22.77 12.28 14.89
CA ALA A 396 -24.13 12.63 15.29
C ALA A 396 -25.21 12.33 14.22
N GLU A 397 -24.84 11.90 13.02
CA GLU A 397 -25.77 11.51 11.94
C GLU A 397 -25.99 9.98 11.90
N ASP A 398 -25.64 9.27 12.99
CA ASP A 398 -25.68 7.80 13.12
C ASP A 398 -24.81 7.05 12.08
N GLU A 399 -23.86 7.75 11.44
CA GLU A 399 -22.83 7.14 10.61
C GLU A 399 -21.72 6.56 11.49
N LYS A 400 -21.21 5.39 11.12
CA LYS A 400 -20.21 4.68 11.90
C LYS A 400 -19.41 3.63 11.13
N ILE A 401 -18.23 3.34 11.67
CA ILE A 401 -17.46 2.12 11.43
C ILE A 401 -17.46 1.29 12.71
N THR A 402 -17.63 -0.02 12.57
CA THR A 402 -17.58 -0.97 13.68
C THR A 402 -16.44 -1.96 13.46
N ILE A 403 -15.55 -2.09 14.45
CA ILE A 403 -14.52 -3.13 14.47
C ILE A 403 -14.84 -4.07 15.61
N SER A 404 -14.87 -5.38 15.37
CA SER A 404 -15.16 -6.38 16.40
C SER A 404 -14.13 -7.50 16.39
N PHE A 405 -13.88 -8.07 17.56
CA PHE A 405 -13.13 -9.31 17.73
C PHE A 405 -14.02 -10.36 18.39
N ASP A 406 -14.03 -11.55 17.81
CA ASP A 406 -14.69 -12.75 18.34
C ASP A 406 -13.60 -13.69 18.88
N ALA A 407 -13.55 -13.86 20.20
CA ALA A 407 -12.54 -14.66 20.88
C ALA A 407 -12.73 -16.17 20.66
N GLN A 408 -13.95 -16.62 20.38
CA GLN A 408 -14.22 -18.03 20.08
C GLN A 408 -13.76 -18.40 18.67
N ALA A 409 -13.99 -17.51 17.71
CA ALA A 409 -13.60 -17.69 16.32
C ALA A 409 -12.15 -17.24 16.02
N SER A 410 -11.50 -16.54 16.96
CA SER A 410 -10.19 -15.89 16.78
C SER A 410 -10.16 -15.04 15.51
N LYS A 411 -11.10 -14.10 15.40
CA LYS A 411 -11.32 -13.35 14.16
C LYS A 411 -11.68 -11.89 14.42
N TYR A 412 -11.01 -10.99 13.72
CA TYR A 412 -11.40 -9.58 13.63
C TYR A 412 -12.40 -9.36 12.49
N SER A 413 -13.20 -8.32 12.59
CA SER A 413 -14.08 -7.87 11.52
C SER A 413 -14.19 -6.34 11.48
N LEU A 414 -14.39 -5.78 10.28
CA LEU A 414 -14.63 -4.35 10.07
C LEU A 414 -15.88 -4.15 9.20
N ASP A 415 -16.89 -3.52 9.79
CA ASP A 415 -18.15 -3.14 9.12
C ASP A 415 -18.16 -1.64 8.81
N ARG A 416 -18.15 -1.32 7.52
CA ARG A 416 -18.29 0.05 6.98
C ARG A 416 -19.64 0.30 6.31
N SER A 417 -20.63 -0.58 6.48
CA SER A 417 -21.93 -0.49 5.80
C SER A 417 -22.76 0.74 6.19
N LYS A 418 -22.43 1.37 7.33
CA LYS A 418 -23.05 2.62 7.80
C LYS A 418 -22.06 3.77 7.86
N SER A 419 -20.98 3.72 7.07
CA SER A 419 -19.87 4.68 7.17
C SER A 419 -20.08 6.02 6.44
N GLY A 420 -21.32 6.30 6.04
CA GLY A 420 -21.72 7.45 5.23
C GLY A 420 -22.10 7.05 3.81
N LEU A 421 -21.49 7.72 2.82
CA LEU A 421 -21.72 7.43 1.40
C LEU A 421 -21.16 6.06 1.06
N THR A 422 -22.03 5.17 0.61
CA THR A 422 -21.70 3.78 0.27
C THR A 422 -22.36 3.33 -1.03
N ASP A 423 -23.28 4.11 -1.58
CA ASP A 423 -24.14 3.78 -2.72
C ASP A 423 -23.50 4.06 -4.09
N PHE A 424 -22.28 4.61 -4.11
CA PHE A 424 -21.51 4.78 -5.34
C PHE A 424 -21.07 3.45 -5.95
N SER A 425 -21.02 2.36 -5.17
CA SER A 425 -20.76 1.00 -5.66
C SER A 425 -21.35 -0.07 -4.75
N ASP A 426 -22.13 -1.00 -5.32
CA ASP A 426 -22.70 -2.14 -4.58
C ASP A 426 -21.62 -3.06 -3.96
N LYS A 427 -20.38 -2.94 -4.46
CA LYS A 427 -19.23 -3.69 -3.99
C LYS A 427 -18.49 -3.00 -2.86
N PHE A 428 -18.82 -1.78 -2.46
CA PHE A 428 -18.03 -1.04 -1.47
C PHE A 428 -18.30 -1.52 -0.03
N ALA A 429 -19.55 -1.40 0.42
CA ALA A 429 -19.90 -1.56 1.83
C ALA A 429 -19.93 -3.01 2.33
N LEU A 430 -20.24 -3.97 1.46
CA LEU A 430 -20.47 -5.37 1.81
C LEU A 430 -19.67 -6.32 0.90
N PRO A 431 -19.34 -7.55 1.36
CA PRO A 431 -19.57 -8.06 2.72
C PRO A 431 -18.71 -7.36 3.78
N ILE A 432 -19.02 -7.61 5.06
CA ILE A 432 -18.17 -7.19 6.19
C ILE A 432 -16.79 -7.84 6.01
N MET A 433 -15.74 -7.06 6.21
CA MET A 433 -14.37 -7.55 6.13
C MET A 433 -14.09 -8.46 7.32
N GLU A 434 -13.49 -9.62 7.07
CA GLU A 434 -13.09 -10.57 8.10
C GLU A 434 -11.59 -10.85 8.03
N ALA A 435 -10.95 -10.99 9.18
CA ALA A 435 -9.52 -11.24 9.29
C ALA A 435 -9.26 -12.29 10.38
N PRO A 436 -8.74 -13.49 10.04
CA PRO A 436 -8.19 -14.41 11.04
C PRO A 436 -7.17 -13.69 11.91
N ALA A 437 -7.16 -13.97 13.21
CA ALA A 437 -6.30 -13.29 14.16
C ALA A 437 -4.98 -14.05 14.35
N ASP A 438 -3.87 -13.42 13.97
CA ASP A 438 -2.53 -13.76 14.45
C ASP A 438 -2.21 -13.01 15.75
N PHE A 439 -1.30 -13.55 16.56
CA PHE A 439 -0.88 -12.94 17.82
C PHE A 439 0.62 -13.01 17.99
N ILE A 440 1.24 -11.94 18.44
CA ILE A 440 2.62 -11.96 18.96
C ILE A 440 2.61 -12.59 20.37
N ASP A 441 3.62 -13.39 20.70
CA ASP A 441 3.73 -13.98 22.04
C ASP A 441 4.05 -12.90 23.10
N SER A 442 3.02 -12.46 23.83
CA SER A 442 3.10 -11.45 24.90
C SER A 442 1.93 -11.56 25.89
N ASP A 443 2.01 -10.83 27.01
CA ASP A 443 0.95 -10.78 28.04
C ASP A 443 -0.19 -9.79 27.69
N SER A 444 0.00 -8.94 26.68
CA SER A 444 -0.96 -7.89 26.28
C SER A 444 -0.87 -7.59 24.80
N ALA A 445 -2.02 -7.29 24.18
CA ALA A 445 -2.10 -6.81 22.81
C ALA A 445 -2.16 -5.28 22.78
N GLU A 446 -1.30 -4.66 21.96
CA GLU A 446 -1.36 -3.23 21.65
C GLU A 446 -2.20 -2.99 20.40
N PHE A 447 -3.10 -2.02 20.44
CA PHE A 447 -3.94 -1.64 19.31
C PHE A 447 -3.69 -0.20 18.91
N GLN A 448 -3.68 0.04 17.60
CA GLN A 448 -3.59 1.37 17.03
C GLN A 448 -4.63 1.53 15.92
N ILE A 449 -5.30 2.68 15.90
CA ILE A 449 -6.29 3.05 14.90
C ILE A 449 -5.92 4.42 14.35
N PHE A 450 -5.60 4.51 13.08
CA PHE A 450 -5.34 5.78 12.40
C PHE A 450 -6.58 6.18 11.61
N LEU A 451 -7.18 7.32 11.94
CA LEU A 451 -8.35 7.88 11.25
C LEU A 451 -8.00 9.18 10.56
N ASP A 452 -8.18 9.20 9.24
CA ASP A 452 -8.10 10.40 8.42
C ASP A 452 -9.49 10.75 7.83
N ALA A 453 -9.55 11.77 6.97
CA ALA A 453 -10.79 12.28 6.41
C ALA A 453 -11.65 11.22 5.70
N SER A 454 -11.03 10.19 5.13
CA SER A 454 -11.72 9.13 4.37
C SER A 454 -11.08 7.75 4.49
N SER A 455 -10.29 7.50 5.52
CA SER A 455 -9.59 6.23 5.70
C SER A 455 -9.42 5.86 7.17
N ILE A 456 -9.45 4.55 7.41
CA ILE A 456 -9.11 3.92 8.67
C ILE A 456 -8.06 2.84 8.41
N GLU A 457 -6.96 2.89 9.15
CA GLU A 457 -5.99 1.80 9.25
C GLU A 457 -6.02 1.26 10.69
N PHE A 458 -6.46 0.01 10.86
CA PHE A 458 -6.53 -0.68 12.14
C PHE A 458 -5.39 -1.69 12.26
N PHE A 459 -4.55 -1.53 13.28
CA PHE A 459 -3.46 -2.44 13.61
C PHE A 459 -3.75 -3.09 14.95
N ALA A 460 -3.89 -4.41 14.95
CA ALA A 460 -4.10 -5.21 16.13
C ALA A 460 -2.82 -5.93 16.54
N ASP A 461 -2.58 -5.95 17.84
CA ASP A 461 -1.47 -6.65 18.49
C ASP A 461 -0.09 -6.30 17.90
N SER A 462 0.26 -5.02 18.01
CA SER A 462 1.51 -4.47 17.45
C SER A 462 1.69 -4.78 15.96
N GLY A 463 0.58 -4.81 15.21
CA GLY A 463 0.58 -4.99 13.76
C GLY A 463 0.58 -6.43 13.29
N ALA A 464 0.43 -7.42 14.18
CA ALA A 464 0.24 -8.82 13.78
C ALA A 464 -0.96 -9.01 12.83
N ASN A 465 -1.93 -8.09 12.90
CA ASN A 465 -3.01 -8.00 11.93
C ASN A 465 -3.24 -6.54 11.55
N ALA A 466 -3.45 -6.30 10.25
CA ALA A 466 -3.83 -5.00 9.71
C ALA A 466 -5.14 -5.10 8.92
N ILE A 467 -6.00 -4.10 9.07
CA ILE A 467 -7.20 -3.91 8.25
C ILE A 467 -7.26 -2.45 7.81
N THR A 468 -7.05 -2.22 6.51
CA THR A 468 -7.18 -0.90 5.90
C THR A 468 -8.50 -0.77 5.12
N ALA A 469 -9.24 0.31 5.38
CA ALA A 469 -10.49 0.59 4.69
C ALA A 469 -10.69 2.09 4.42
N GLN A 470 -11.19 2.42 3.23
CA GLN A 470 -11.75 3.73 2.92
C GLN A 470 -13.17 3.85 3.48
N PHE A 471 -13.58 5.08 3.80
CA PHE A 471 -14.94 5.46 4.14
C PHE A 471 -15.23 6.92 3.74
N PHE A 472 -16.50 7.29 3.58
CA PHE A 472 -16.87 8.60 3.02
C PHE A 472 -18.02 9.22 3.83
N PRO A 473 -17.75 9.77 5.02
CA PRO A 473 -18.79 10.18 5.95
C PRO A 473 -19.39 11.53 5.57
N ASN A 474 -20.70 11.75 5.77
CA ASN A 474 -21.28 13.08 5.53
C ASN A 474 -20.84 14.11 6.58
N LYS A 475 -20.44 13.64 7.77
CA LYS A 475 -19.83 14.46 8.84
C LYS A 475 -18.61 13.75 9.42
N PRO A 476 -17.56 14.48 9.85
CA PRO A 476 -16.46 13.86 10.58
C PRO A 476 -16.97 13.06 11.79
N TYR A 477 -16.42 11.86 11.99
CA TYR A 477 -16.57 11.13 13.24
C TYR A 477 -15.96 11.93 14.38
N THR A 478 -16.64 11.85 15.52
CA THR A 478 -16.25 12.57 16.73
C THR A 478 -16.42 11.73 17.98
N GLN A 479 -16.93 10.51 17.85
CA GLN A 479 -17.24 9.61 18.95
C GLN A 479 -16.47 8.31 18.79
N PHE A 480 -15.84 7.87 19.88
CA PHE A 480 -15.20 6.57 20.01
C PHE A 480 -15.82 5.84 21.20
N SER A 481 -16.10 4.56 21.04
CA SER A 481 -16.41 3.66 22.16
C SER A 481 -15.81 2.29 21.93
N ILE A 482 -15.33 1.66 23.01
CA ILE A 482 -14.97 0.25 23.05
C ILE A 482 -15.79 -0.44 24.15
N THR A 483 -16.48 -1.51 23.79
CA THR A 483 -17.22 -2.38 24.72
C THR A 483 -16.48 -3.71 24.83
N THR A 484 -16.04 -4.07 26.03
CA THR A 484 -15.35 -5.33 26.30
C THR A 484 -15.35 -5.65 27.80
N GLU A 485 -15.29 -6.94 28.14
CA GLU A 485 -15.05 -7.36 29.52
C GLU A 485 -13.59 -7.17 29.97
N ASP A 486 -12.67 -6.91 29.04
CA ASP A 486 -11.27 -6.69 29.35
C ASP A 486 -11.02 -5.29 29.92
N GLU A 487 -9.96 -5.18 30.74
CA GLU A 487 -9.52 -3.88 31.22
C GLU A 487 -8.82 -3.12 30.09
N VAL A 488 -9.49 -2.10 29.55
CA VAL A 488 -8.89 -1.16 28.58
C VAL A 488 -7.85 -0.29 29.27
N LYS A 489 -6.58 -0.50 28.94
CA LYS A 489 -5.44 0.26 29.46
C LYS A 489 -4.93 1.25 28.42
N ASN A 490 -4.34 2.34 28.91
CA ASN A 490 -3.65 3.33 28.09
C ASN A 490 -4.46 3.88 26.90
N LEU A 491 -5.79 3.97 27.02
CA LEU A 491 -6.64 4.56 25.98
C LEU A 491 -6.30 6.03 25.78
N LYS A 492 -5.75 6.34 24.60
CA LYS A 492 -5.22 7.65 24.22
C LYS A 492 -5.70 8.04 22.83
N ILE A 493 -5.74 9.34 22.59
CA ILE A 493 -5.88 9.91 21.25
C ILE A 493 -4.75 10.92 21.03
N THR A 494 -4.10 10.83 19.89
CA THR A 494 -3.04 11.72 19.42
C THR A 494 -3.53 12.37 18.13
N PRO A 495 -4.05 13.60 18.17
CA PRO A 495 -4.39 14.34 16.96
C PRO A 495 -3.17 14.52 16.05
N ILE A 496 -3.34 14.24 14.76
CA ILE A 496 -2.30 14.34 13.74
C ILE A 496 -2.61 15.58 12.89
N PRO A 497 -1.74 16.60 12.89
CA PRO A 497 -1.96 17.79 12.09
C PRO A 497 -1.86 17.48 10.59
N SER A 498 -2.50 18.32 9.77
CA SER A 498 -2.35 18.23 8.32
C SER A 498 -0.89 18.38 7.89
N ILE A 499 -0.44 17.53 6.96
CA ILE A 499 0.88 17.61 6.31
C ILE A 499 0.89 18.62 5.16
N TRP A 500 -0.30 19.05 4.72
CA TRP A 500 -0.46 20.01 3.63
C TRP A 500 -0.28 21.42 4.17
N LYS A 501 0.66 22.16 3.58
CA LYS A 501 0.89 23.54 3.97
C LYS A 501 -0.22 24.44 3.42
N ASP A 502 -0.63 25.39 4.24
CA ASP A 502 -1.30 26.59 3.78
C ASP A 502 -0.31 27.36 2.88
N ASN A 503 -0.43 27.22 1.57
CA ASN A 503 0.18 28.18 0.65
C ASN A 503 -0.54 29.51 0.87
N ASN A 504 -0.01 30.35 1.78
CA ASN A 504 -0.43 31.75 1.93
C ASN A 504 0.17 32.61 0.82
#